data_AF-A0A6L3SS56-F1
#
_entry.id   AF-A0A6L3SS56-F1
#
_cell.length_a   1.000
_cell.length_b   1.000
_cell.length_c   1.000
_cell.angle_alpha   90.00
_cell.angle_beta   90.00
_cell.angle_gamma   90.00
#
_symmetry.space_group_name_H-M   'P 1'
#
loop_
_entity.id
_entity.type
_entity.pdbx_description
1 polymer ?
#
loop_
_entity_poly.entity_id
_entity_poly.type
_entity_poly.pdbx_seq_one_letter_code
_entity_poly.pdbx_strand_id
1 'polypeptide(L)' 'MAGSAEDRLDALQAHIGAFEACRAEQLSLIENEARRDQDTSMCEKASREIEDELAALHTRAARYGNDPFAVAPGFCT' A
#
# COMPACT_ATOMS: atom_id res chain seq x y z
N MET A 1 -4.72 -21.96 12.91
CA MET A 1 -3.52 -21.19 13.30
C MET A 1 -3.17 -20.30 12.12
N ALA A 2 -3.55 -19.03 12.18
CA ALA A 2 -3.13 -17.97 11.26
C ALA A 2 -2.82 -16.78 12.16
N GLY A 3 -1.57 -16.35 12.18
CA GLY A 3 -1.09 -15.44 13.22
C GLY A 3 0.42 -15.38 13.35
N SER A 4 1.17 -15.90 12.38
CA SER A 4 2.61 -15.63 12.29
C SER A 4 2.83 -14.17 11.87
N ALA A 5 4.01 -13.62 12.16
CA ALA A 5 4.42 -12.33 11.65
C ALA A 5 4.46 -12.31 10.10
N GLU A 6 4.74 -13.46 9.49
CA GLU A 6 4.74 -13.69 8.04
C GLU A 6 3.34 -13.53 7.44
N ASP A 7 2.30 -14.15 8.03
CA ASP A 7 0.91 -13.99 7.57
C ASP A 7 0.45 -12.52 7.59
N ARG A 8 0.93 -11.75 8.58
CA ARG A 8 0.61 -10.33 8.72
C ARG A 8 1.36 -9.47 7.69
N LEU A 9 2.58 -9.85 7.33
CA LEU A 9 3.36 -9.22 6.28
C LEU A 9 2.76 -9.50 4.91
N ASP A 10 2.36 -10.73 4.63
CA ASP A 10 1.70 -11.10 3.36
C ASP A 10 0.37 -10.37 3.18
N ALA A 11 -0.43 -10.25 4.25
CA ALA A 11 -1.65 -9.45 4.22
C ALA A 11 -1.38 -7.96 3.97
N LEU A 12 -0.34 -7.39 4.58
CA LEU A 12 0.07 -6.00 4.33
C LEU A 12 0.54 -5.79 2.89
N GLN A 13 1.32 -6.73 2.33
CA GLN A 13 1.77 -6.67 0.94
C GLN A 13 0.60 -6.80 -0.03
N ALA A 14 -0.37 -7.67 0.25
CA ALA A 14 -1.59 -7.79 -0.54
C ALA A 14 -2.41 -6.49 -0.53
N HIS A 15 -2.51 -5.83 0.63
CA HIS A 15 -3.15 -4.50 0.72
C HIS A 15 -2.38 -3.45 -0.09
N ILE A 16 -1.05 -3.38 0.02
CA ILE A 16 -0.23 -2.46 -0.78
C ILE A 16 -0.50 -2.67 -2.28
N GLY A 17 -0.45 -3.92 -2.76
CA GLY A 17 -0.69 -4.21 -4.17
C GLY A 17 -2.10 -3.82 -4.64
N ALA A 18 -3.12 -3.99 -3.80
CA ALA A 18 -4.48 -3.54 -4.12
C ALA A 18 -4.57 -2.02 -4.24
N PHE A 19 -3.92 -1.27 -3.34
CA PHE A 19 -3.88 0.19 -3.41
C PHE A 19 -3.05 0.71 -4.58
N GLU A 20 -1.96 0.03 -4.95
CA GLU A 20 -1.18 0.35 -6.16
C GLU A 20 -2.01 0.14 -7.44
N ALA A 21 -2.79 -0.94 -7.52
CA ALA A 21 -3.71 -1.18 -8.63
C ALA A 21 -4.79 -0.10 -8.70
N CYS A 22 -5.39 0.27 -7.57
CA CYS A 22 -6.37 1.35 -7.49
C CYS A 22 -5.77 2.70 -7.92
N ARG A 23 -4.52 2.99 -7.53
CA ARG A 23 -3.79 4.17 -7.99
C ARG A 23 -3.62 4.19 -9.51
N ALA A 24 -3.26 3.06 -10.12
CA ALA A 24 -3.10 2.95 -11.57
C ALA A 24 -4.42 3.19 -12.32
N GLU A 25 -5.52 2.66 -11.81
CA GLU A 25 -6.87 2.93 -12.34
C GLU A 25 -7.22 4.42 -12.23
N GLN A 26 -6.94 5.04 -11.08
CA GLN A 26 -7.22 6.44 -10.85
C GLN A 26 -6.42 7.37 -11.77
N LEU A 27 -5.14 7.05 -12.01
CA LEU A 27 -4.31 7.77 -12.98
C LEU A 27 -4.86 7.65 -14.41
N SER A 28 -5.33 6.46 -14.80
CA SER A 28 -5.97 6.24 -16.10
C SER A 28 -7.26 7.07 -16.26
N LEU A 29 -8.04 7.22 -15.20
CA LEU A 29 -9.23 8.09 -15.19
C LEU A 29 -8.86 9.57 -15.35
N ILE A 30 -7.86 10.07 -14.61
CA ILE A 30 -7.35 11.44 -14.75
C ILE A 30 -6.87 11.69 -16.18
N GLU A 31 -6.10 10.77 -16.77
CA GLU A 31 -5.65 10.89 -18.15
C GLU A 31 -6.82 10.94 -19.14
N ASN A 32 -7.88 10.16 -18.90
CA ASN A 32 -9.06 10.16 -19.77
C ASN A 32 -9.87 11.45 -19.68
N GLU A 33 -10.10 11.93 -18.46
CA GLU A 33 -10.82 13.17 -18.16
C GLU A 33 -10.05 14.39 -18.69
N ALA A 34 -8.73 14.45 -18.48
CA ALA A 34 -7.87 15.50 -19.01
C ALA A 34 -7.90 15.54 -20.54
N ARG A 35 -7.91 14.39 -21.22
CA ARG A 35 -8.04 14.31 -22.69
C ARG A 35 -9.38 14.84 -23.21
N ARG A 36 -10.39 14.89 -22.35
CA ARG A 36 -11.73 15.37 -22.66
C ARG A 36 -11.98 16.81 -22.17
N ASP A 37 -10.92 17.50 -21.70
CA ASP A 37 -11.01 18.81 -21.04
C ASP A 37 -12.02 18.82 -19.88
N GLN A 38 -12.16 17.68 -19.20
CA GLN A 38 -13.03 17.53 -18.04
C GLN A 38 -12.25 17.88 -16.76
N ASP A 39 -13.00 18.29 -15.74
CA ASP A 39 -12.44 18.59 -14.42
C ASP A 39 -11.92 17.31 -13.75
N THR A 40 -10.60 17.25 -13.54
CA THR A 40 -9.89 16.14 -12.90
C THR A 40 -9.77 16.29 -11.39
N SER A 41 -10.24 17.39 -10.80
CA SER A 41 -9.96 17.74 -9.39
C SER A 41 -10.41 16.68 -8.38
N MET A 42 -11.56 16.05 -8.63
CA MET A 42 -12.06 14.95 -7.80
C MET A 42 -11.19 13.72 -7.92
N CYS A 43 -10.72 13.43 -9.13
CA CYS A 43 -9.88 12.27 -9.40
C CYS A 43 -8.46 12.45 -8.86
N GLU A 44 -7.91 13.65 -8.93
CA GLU A 44 -6.64 14.03 -8.32
C GLU A 44 -6.71 13.97 -6.79
N LYS A 45 -7.83 14.40 -6.19
CA LYS A 45 -8.04 14.28 -4.75
C LYS A 45 -8.05 12.82 -4.30
N ALA A 46 -8.79 11.97 -5.00
CA ALA A 46 -8.81 10.53 -4.73
C ALA A 46 -7.42 9.89 -4.90
N SER A 47 -6.68 10.30 -5.94
CA SER A 47 -5.30 9.83 -6.15
C SER A 47 -4.38 10.18 -4.98
N ARG A 48 -4.53 11.40 -4.42
CA ARG A 48 -3.74 11.84 -3.27
C ARG A 48 -4.09 11.10 -1.98
N GLU A 49 -5.36 10.80 -1.74
CA GLU A 49 -5.79 9.98 -0.60
C GLU A 49 -5.19 8.56 -0.68
N ILE A 50 -5.16 7.97 -1.87
CA ILE A 50 -4.51 6.67 -2.12
C ILE A 50 -3.00 6.74 -1.87
N GLU A 51 -2.32 7.81 -2.31
CA GLU A 51 -0.88 7.99 -2.07
C GLU A 51 -0.53 8.16 -0.59
N ASP A 52 -1.35 8.88 0.16
CA ASP A 52 -1.17 9.05 1.61
C ASP A 52 -1.35 7.71 2.35
N GLU A 53 -2.34 6.90 1.96
CA GLU A 53 -2.55 5.56 2.54
C GLU A 53 -1.43 4.58 2.18
N LEU A 54 -0.95 4.60 0.93
CA LEU A 54 0.22 3.82 0.51
C LEU A 54 1.48 4.19 1.29
N ALA A 55 1.72 5.48 1.53
CA ALA A 55 2.86 5.94 2.32
C ALA A 55 2.78 5.43 3.77
N ALA A 56 1.59 5.42 4.37
CA ALA A 56 1.37 4.87 5.70
C ALA A 56 1.59 3.35 5.75
N LEU A 57 1.08 2.61 4.76
CA LEU A 57 1.28 1.17 4.63
C LEU A 57 2.75 0.80 4.40
N HIS A 58 3.47 1.54 3.55
CA HIS A 58 4.90 1.35 3.33
C HIS A 58 5.71 1.60 4.60
N THR A 59 5.39 2.66 5.34
CA THR A 59 6.03 2.93 6.63
C THR A 59 5.79 1.80 7.63
N ARG A 60 4.56 1.25 7.65
CA ARG A 60 4.20 0.13 8.52
C ARG A 60 4.91 -1.16 8.09
N ALA A 61 4.96 -1.47 6.81
CA ALA A 61 5.68 -2.63 6.28
C ALA A 61 7.19 -2.52 6.55
N ALA A 62 7.77 -1.34 6.35
CA ALA A 62 9.17 -1.07 6.66
C ALA A 62 9.49 -1.31 8.13
N ARG A 63 8.58 -0.99 9.07
CA ARG A 63 8.79 -1.30 10.50
C ARG A 63 8.88 -2.80 10.78
N TYR A 64 8.15 -3.65 10.05
CA TYR A 64 8.28 -5.10 10.18
C TYR A 64 9.56 -5.63 9.52
N GLY A 65 10.01 -5.02 8.42
CA GLY A 65 11.24 -5.40 7.72
C GLY A 65 12.55 -4.89 8.34
N ASN A 66 12.50 -3.78 9.09
CA ASN A 66 13.65 -3.15 9.76
C ASN A 66 13.69 -3.38 11.27
N ASP A 67 12.86 -4.25 11.83
CA ASP A 67 12.97 -4.61 13.24
C ASP A 67 14.12 -5.64 13.41
N PRO A 68 15.29 -5.26 13.94
CA PRO A 68 16.39 -6.20 14.17
C PRO A 68 16.03 -7.29 15.20
N PHE A 69 14.86 -7.20 15.85
CA PHE A 69 14.34 -8.20 16.79
C PHE A 69 13.21 -9.07 16.20
N ALA A 70 12.80 -8.86 14.94
CA ALA A 70 11.78 -9.69 14.30
C ALA A 70 12.31 -11.02 13.74
N VAL A 71 13.64 -11.24 13.74
CA VAL A 71 14.24 -12.54 13.41
C VAL A 71 14.79 -13.19 14.68
N ALA A 72 13.93 -13.98 15.35
CA ALA A 72 14.18 -15.38 15.71
C ALA A 72 13.08 -15.91 16.66
N PRO A 73 12.12 -16.71 16.19
CA PRO A 73 11.53 -17.73 17.03
C PRO A 73 12.49 -18.94 17.03
N GLY A 74 13.25 -19.10 18.11
CA GLY A 74 14.03 -20.31 18.35
C GLY A 74 15.53 -20.12 18.24
N PHE A 75 16.14 -19.72 19.35
CA PHE A 75 17.45 -20.26 19.70
C PHE A 75 17.27 -21.12 20.95
N CYS A 76 17.43 -22.43 20.77
CA CYS A 76 17.45 -23.41 21.84
C CYS A 76 18.55 -23.08 22.85
N THR A 77 18.23 -23.30 24.12
CA THR A 77 19.18 -23.62 25.19
C THR A 77 20.02 -24.85 24.85
#